data_AF-A0A524HH04-F1
#
_entry.id   AF-A0A524HH04-F1
#
_cell.length_a   1.000
_cell.length_b   1.000
_cell.length_c   1.000
_cell.angle_alpha   90.00
_cell.angle_beta   90.00
_cell.angle_gamma   90.00
#
_symmetry.space_group_name_H-M   'P 1'
#
loop_
_entity.id
_entity.type
_entity.pdbx_description
1 polymer ?
#
loop_
_entity_poly.entity_id
_entity_poly.type
_entity_poly.pdbx_seq_one_letter_code
_entity_poly.pdbx_strand_id
1 'polypeptide(L)' 'MPTSSLLVAPTVIAHVCEVAPRTILDVGPGHGKYAVLFREYVPTVEEVHACEGWEPYVYDFNLGCLYESIYVQDVMTLG' A
#
# COMPACT_ATOMS: atom_id res chain seq x y z
N MET A 1 -9.60 2.06 8.75
CA MET A 1 -9.01 1.01 9.61
C MET A 1 -7.51 1.29 9.69
N PRO A 2 -6.91 1.53 10.87
CA PRO A 2 -5.55 2.04 10.93
C PRO A 2 -4.49 1.04 10.43
N THR A 3 -4.64 -0.26 10.66
CA THR A 3 -3.69 -1.28 10.18
C THR A 3 -4.39 -2.63 9.96
N SER A 4 -3.93 -3.41 8.99
CA SER A 4 -4.42 -4.78 8.75
C SER A 4 -3.90 -5.78 9.81
N SER A 5 -4.39 -7.01 9.82
CA SER A 5 -3.83 -8.08 10.69
C SER A 5 -2.45 -8.52 10.21
N LEU A 6 -1.48 -8.66 11.13
CA LEU A 6 -0.15 -9.22 10.79
C LEU A 6 -0.21 -10.73 10.51
N LEU A 7 -1.23 -11.43 11.02
CA LEU A 7 -1.37 -12.88 10.81
C LEU A 7 -1.56 -13.23 9.33
N VAL A 8 -2.11 -12.32 8.53
CA VAL A 8 -2.35 -12.54 7.10
C VAL A 8 -1.22 -11.99 6.22
N ALA A 9 -0.26 -11.26 6.78
CA ALA A 9 0.79 -10.62 5.99
C ALA A 9 1.63 -11.63 5.19
N PRO A 10 2.06 -12.78 5.74
CA PRO A 10 2.82 -13.77 4.96
C PRO A 10 2.04 -14.31 3.76
N THR A 11 0.75 -14.57 3.91
CA THR A 11 -0.11 -15.05 2.82
C THR A 11 -0.27 -14.01 1.71
N VAL A 12 -0.45 -12.74 2.08
CA VAL A 12 -0.52 -11.65 1.10
C VAL A 12 0.80 -11.52 0.34
N ILE A 13 1.94 -11.54 1.04
CA ILE A 13 3.26 -11.44 0.40
C ILE A 13 3.52 -12.63 -0.53
N ALA A 14 3.20 -13.85 -0.09
CA ALA A 14 3.33 -15.03 -0.95
C ALA A 14 2.51 -14.89 -2.24
N HIS A 15 1.26 -14.44 -2.13
CA HIS A 15 0.40 -14.23 -3.30
C HIS A 15 0.93 -13.14 -4.23
N VAL A 16 1.41 -12.01 -3.69
CA VAL A 16 1.96 -10.92 -4.50
C VAL A 16 3.26 -11.36 -5.19
N CYS A 17 4.10 -12.17 -4.54
CA CYS A 17 5.27 -12.79 -5.17
C CYS A 17 4.89 -13.71 -6.35
N GLU A 18 3.80 -14.47 -6.24
CA GLU A 18 3.30 -15.32 -7.33
C GLU A 18 2.76 -14.51 -8.52
N VAL A 19 2.05 -13.41 -8.24
CA VAL A 19 1.55 -12.48 -9.26
C VAL A 19 2.70 -11.71 -9.93
N ALA A 20 3.79 -11.47 -9.19
CA ALA A 20 4.98 -10.77 -9.65
C ALA A 20 4.70 -9.40 -10.31
N PRO A 21 3.92 -8.49 -9.67
CA PRO A 21 3.62 -7.20 -10.25
C PRO A 21 4.84 -6.28 -10.23
N ARG A 22 4.87 -5.31 -11.16
CA ARG A 22 5.83 -4.18 -11.16
C ARG A 22 5.31 -2.97 -10.40
N THR A 23 3.99 -2.76 -10.42
CA THR A 23 3.32 -1.61 -9.83
C THR A 23 2.16 -2.08 -8.98
N ILE A 24 2.01 -1.50 -7.79
CA ILE A 24 0.93 -1.81 -6.84
C ILE A 24 0.13 -0.54 -6.54
N LEU A 25 -1.19 -0.68 -6.47
CA LEU A 25 -2.08 0.29 -5.85
C LEU A 25 -2.55 -0.26 -4.49
N ASP A 26 -2.14 0.39 -3.40
CA ASP A 26 -2.52 0.07 -2.03
C ASP A 26 -3.73 0.92 -1.61
N VAL A 27 -4.90 0.27 -1.47
CA VAL A 27 -6.18 0.93 -1.19
C VAL A 27 -6.46 0.89 0.30
N GLY A 28 -6.61 2.06 0.92
CA GLY A 28 -6.70 2.17 2.38
C GLY A 28 -5.39 1.78 3.06
N PRO A 29 -4.27 2.45 2.74
CA PRO A 29 -2.92 2.08 3.19
C PRO A 29 -2.77 2.10 4.72
N GLY A 30 -3.62 2.85 5.44
CA GLY A 30 -3.52 2.99 6.89
C GLY A 30 -2.13 3.48 7.29
N HIS A 31 -1.42 2.75 8.15
CA HIS A 31 -0.04 3.07 8.56
C HIS A 31 1.04 2.79 7.48
N GLY A 32 0.67 2.43 6.26
CA GLY A 32 1.61 2.22 5.16
C GLY A 32 2.39 0.90 5.20
N LYS A 33 1.91 -0.07 5.98
CA LYS A 33 2.60 -1.34 6.24
C LYS A 33 2.95 -2.11 4.97
N TYR A 34 2.01 -2.21 4.02
CA TYR A 34 2.23 -3.03 2.83
C TYR A 34 3.23 -2.40 1.87
N ALA A 35 3.36 -1.08 1.81
CA ALA A 35 4.45 -0.44 1.07
C ALA A 35 5.84 -0.85 1.58
N VAL A 36 6.00 -0.99 2.91
CA VAL A 36 7.26 -1.49 3.50
C VAL A 36 7.46 -2.96 3.15
N LEU A 37 6.43 -3.79 3.36
CA LEU A 37 6.55 -5.23 3.13
C LEU A 37 6.77 -5.58 1.65
N PHE A 38 6.12 -4.88 0.72
CA PHE A 38 6.28 -5.14 -0.72
C PHE A 38 7.69 -4.77 -1.19
N ARG A 39 8.23 -3.64 -0.76
CA ARG A 39 9.61 -3.26 -1.10
C ARG A 39 10.65 -4.21 -0.54
N GLU A 40 10.44 -4.73 0.67
CA GLU A 40 11.38 -5.63 1.32
C GLU A 40 11.32 -7.05 0.73
N TYR A 41 10.12 -7.56 0.46
CA TYR A 41 9.92 -9.00 0.20
C TYR A 41 9.49 -9.35 -1.22
N VAL A 42 9.12 -8.38 -2.06
CA VAL A 42 8.67 -8.64 -3.44
C VAL A 42 9.61 -7.95 -4.42
N PRO A 43 10.67 -8.64 -4.91
CA PRO A 43 11.72 -8.02 -5.72
C PRO A 43 11.27 -7.44 -7.07
N THR A 44 10.10 -7.85 -7.56
CA THR A 44 9.57 -7.37 -8.84
C THR A 44 8.88 -6.02 -8.72
N VAL A 45 8.51 -5.60 -7.51
CA VAL A 45 7.78 -4.35 -7.27
C VAL A 45 8.76 -3.18 -7.36
N GLU A 46 8.48 -2.30 -8.31
CA GLU A 46 9.24 -1.07 -8.55
C GLU A 46 8.52 0.15 -7.96
N GLU A 47 7.19 0.15 -8.03
CA GLU A 47 6.37 1.29 -7.59
C GLU A 47 5.21 0.83 -6.70
N VAL A 48 4.98 1.59 -5.62
CA VAL A 48 3.80 1.44 -4.78
C VAL A 48 3.11 2.79 -4.65
N HIS A 49 1.89 2.87 -5.16
CA HIS A 49 1.00 4.01 -5.07
C HIS A 49 -0.08 3.75 -4.01
N ALA A 50 -0.60 4.80 -3.38
CA ALA A 50 -1.65 4.70 -2.38
C ALA A 50 -2.94 5.39 -2.82
N CYS A 51 -4.09 4.84 -2.43
CA CYS A 51 -5.37 5.54 -2.44
C CYS A 51 -5.93 5.58 -1.01
N GLU A 52 -6.05 6.76 -0.43
CA GLU A 52 -6.54 6.96 0.95
C GLU A 52 -7.78 7.87 0.93
N GLY A 53 -8.90 7.36 1.44
CA GLY A 53 -10.15 8.11 1.51
C GLY A 53 -10.20 9.08 2.69
N TRP A 54 -9.31 8.91 3.68
CA TRP A 54 -9.21 9.75 4.86
C TRP A 54 -7.92 10.56 4.88
N GLU A 55 -7.98 11.78 4.33
CA GLU A 55 -6.83 12.67 4.15
C GLU A 55 -5.92 12.82 5.39
N PRO A 56 -6.42 12.96 6.64
CA PRO A 56 -5.53 13.11 7.80
C PRO A 56 -4.49 11.99 7.95
N TYR A 57 -4.80 10.76 7.52
CA TYR A 57 -3.83 9.65 7.59
C TYR A 57 -2.60 9.85 6.72
N VAL A 58 -2.71 10.62 5.62
CA VAL A 58 -1.56 10.96 4.76
C VAL A 58 -0.49 11.69 5.56
N TYR A 59 -0.90 12.63 6.42
CA TYR A 59 0.00 13.44 7.21
C TYR A 59 0.35 12.77 8.55
N ASP A 60 -0.64 12.23 9.26
CA ASP A 60 -0.47 11.62 10.58
C ASP A 60 0.48 10.41 10.55
N PHE A 61 0.45 9.64 9.44
CA PHE A 61 1.32 8.47 9.24
C PHE A 61 2.47 8.74 8.27
N ASN A 62 2.66 9.99 7.84
CA ASN A 62 3.72 10.42 6.94
C ASN A 62 3.82 9.53 5.68
N LEU A 63 2.67 9.23 5.06
CA LEU A 63 2.61 8.29 3.92
C LEU A 63 3.46 8.76 2.73
N GLY A 64 3.72 10.06 2.62
CA GLY A 64 4.58 10.63 1.58
C GLY A 64 6.02 10.11 1.57
N CYS A 65 6.52 9.52 2.67
CA CYS A 65 7.83 8.86 2.67
C CYS A 65 7.77 7.37 2.27
N LEU A 66 6.56 6.82 2.11
CA LEU A 66 6.33 5.40 1.86
C LEU A 66 5.75 5.12 0.47
N TYR A 67 5.23 6.10 -0.26
CA TYR A 67 4.54 5.86 -1.54
C TYR A 67 5.03 6.82 -2.62
N GLU A 68 5.04 6.36 -3.87
CA GLU A 68 5.47 7.20 -5.00
C GLU A 68 4.43 8.27 -5.34
N SER A 69 3.14 7.94 -5.18
CA SER A 69 2.04 8.90 -5.24
C SER A 69 0.92 8.47 -4.32
N ILE A 70 0.15 9.45 -3.86
CA ILE A 70 -0.97 9.27 -2.93
C ILE A 70 -2.19 9.99 -3.50
N TYR A 71 -3.21 9.21 -3.82
CA TYR A 71 -4.50 9.71 -4.29
C TYR A 71 -5.44 9.85 -3.08
N VAL A 72 -5.82 11.08 -2.75
CA VAL A 72 -6.74 11.38 -1.65
C VAL A 72 -8.16 11.45 -2.18
N GLN A 73 -8.83 10.30 -2.25
CA GLN A 73 -10.17 10.18 -2.83
C GLN A 73 -10.83 8.84 -2.54
N ASP A 74 -12.11 8.74 -2.92
CA ASP A 74 -12.79 7.45 -3.07
C ASP A 74 -12.11 6.63 -4.17
N VAL A 75 -11.73 5.39 -3.85
CA VAL A 75 -11.12 4.47 -4.81
C VAL A 75 -12.05 4.15 -5.98
N MET A 76 -13.37 4.21 -5.76
CA MET A 76 -14.38 3.94 -6.79
C MET A 76 -14.46 5.05 -7.85
N THR A 77 -13.82 6.20 -7.60
CA THR A 77 -13.75 7.34 -8.53
C THR A 77 -12.33 7.56 -9.06
N LEU A 78 -11.40 6.63 -8.82
CA LEU A 78 -10.02 6.67 -9.30
C LEU A 78 -9.97 6.32 -10.79
N GLY A 79 -9.35 7.19 -11.59
CA GLY A 79 -9.30 7.11 -13.06
C GLY A 79 -7.93 7.44 -13.62
#